data_AF-A0A836IB64-F1
#
_entry.id   AF-A0A836IB64-F1
#
_cell.length_a   1.000
_cell.length_b   1.000
_cell.length_c   1.000
_cell.angle_alpha   90.00
_cell.angle_beta   90.00
_cell.angle_gamma   90.00
#
_symmetry.space_group_name_H-M   'P 1'
#
loop_
_entity.id
_entity.type
_entity.pdbx_description
1 polymer ?
#
loop_
_entity_poly.entity_id
_entity_poly.type
_entity_poly.pdbx_seq_one_letter_code
_entity_poly.pdbx_strand_id
1 'polypeptide(L)'
;MFRAHHPTRSNRAHLGNPSSSAASSPRGLKPNGRPKRARSPCEDEVAFKELHARMLELQHRVRQQMEVLSGLENNILEFYYTHTLRFEPLLEVSSHTHQLAVAVKVGAAAQASAIASTVRGGLPELFADTENTEALTGACDEGDFSSAYGPVPVPSQTVEVPTTMRYYYDSALMRLYREASFQERVLAGQYASEKDRVEEIELCVQRDILEGSLAAQLLVEEEERKALNKLAISLAEVMAKCTADRQSLEVADERIRGIEKAKEACLARKMILETKKQEQMDNAERIKEEVAAFRRCVDDATGELETRRQINRGLEEEIRRRRAAMKRRKKE
;
A
#
# COMPACT_ATOMS: atom_id res chain seq x y z
N MET A 1 5.74 35.85 39.13
CA MET A 1 6.94 36.52 39.67
C MET A 1 8.16 36.04 38.90
N PHE A 2 9.24 36.83 38.91
CA PHE A 2 10.62 36.55 38.43
C PHE A 2 10.89 35.73 37.15
N ARG A 3 11.58 36.38 36.20
CA ARG A 3 12.36 35.77 35.11
C ARG A 3 13.69 35.20 35.65
N ALA A 4 14.29 34.29 34.88
CA ALA A 4 15.75 34.25 34.68
C ALA A 4 16.06 33.81 33.23
N HIS A 5 17.23 34.19 32.70
CA HIS A 5 17.69 33.84 31.33
C HIS A 5 19.08 33.18 31.35
N HIS A 6 19.47 32.65 30.18
CA HIS A 6 20.78 32.14 29.73
C HIS A 6 21.98 33.14 29.92
N PRO A 7 23.20 32.89 29.37
CA PRO A 7 24.16 31.77 29.54
C PRO A 7 25.65 32.24 29.65
N THR A 8 26.61 31.30 29.80
CA THR A 8 28.02 31.40 29.33
C THR A 8 28.62 29.97 29.28
N ARG A 9 29.54 29.52 28.40
CA ARG A 9 30.60 30.07 27.49
C ARG A 9 32.02 30.06 28.11
N SER A 10 33.03 29.73 27.28
CA SER A 10 34.50 29.91 27.45
C SER A 10 35.25 28.86 28.31
N ASN A 11 36.53 28.51 28.05
CA ASN A 11 37.36 28.60 26.82
C ASN A 11 38.74 27.89 27.00
N ARG A 12 39.51 27.74 25.88
CA ARG A 12 41.01 27.63 25.82
C ARG A 12 41.67 26.37 26.43
N ALA A 13 42.93 25.99 26.13
CA ALA A 13 43.98 26.50 25.22
C ALA A 13 44.95 25.34 24.84
N HIS A 14 45.31 25.10 23.57
CA HIS A 14 46.50 25.55 22.82
C HIS A 14 47.85 24.84 23.08
N LEU A 15 48.74 24.91 22.07
CA LEU A 15 50.15 24.50 21.99
C LEU A 15 50.39 22.99 21.77
N GLY A 16 51.26 22.55 20.85
CA GLY A 16 52.02 23.28 19.82
C GLY A 16 52.74 22.29 18.87
N ASN A 17 52.83 22.57 17.56
CA ASN A 17 53.92 23.27 16.84
C ASN A 17 54.81 22.27 16.02
N PRO A 18 55.66 22.70 15.05
CA PRO A 18 55.53 22.15 13.69
C PRO A 18 56.86 21.79 12.99
N SER A 19 56.79 21.66 11.64
CA SER A 19 57.86 21.90 10.65
C SER A 19 58.52 20.68 9.97
N SER A 20 58.36 20.61 8.64
CA SER A 20 59.51 20.60 7.72
C SER A 20 59.13 21.15 6.34
N SER A 21 60.06 21.84 5.68
CA SER A 21 60.06 22.15 4.23
C SER A 21 60.81 21.00 3.47
N ALA A 22 61.06 20.93 2.16
CA ALA A 22 61.07 21.84 0.99
C ALA A 22 61.09 20.97 -0.32
N ALA A 23 60.95 21.41 -1.57
CA ALA A 23 60.34 22.57 -2.26
C ALA A 23 60.45 22.33 -3.81
N SER A 24 60.31 23.38 -4.66
CA SER A 24 60.46 23.40 -6.14
C SER A 24 59.31 22.77 -6.97
N SER A 25 59.00 23.18 -8.21
CA SER A 25 59.43 24.35 -9.03
C SER A 25 58.33 24.77 -10.04
N PRO A 26 58.21 26.03 -10.50
CA PRO A 26 57.01 26.51 -11.22
C PRO A 26 57.19 26.88 -12.71
N ARG A 27 56.10 26.81 -13.49
CA ARG A 27 55.73 27.74 -14.61
C ARG A 27 54.33 27.41 -15.17
N GLY A 28 53.52 28.43 -15.48
CA GLY A 28 52.20 28.27 -16.12
C GLY A 28 51.18 29.36 -15.76
N LEU A 29 51.21 30.50 -16.45
CA LEU A 29 50.36 31.67 -16.14
C LEU A 29 49.27 31.95 -17.20
N LYS A 30 48.03 31.48 -16.93
CA LYS A 30 46.74 32.10 -17.34
C LYS A 30 46.50 32.25 -18.89
N PRO A 31 45.34 32.78 -19.36
CA PRO A 31 44.04 33.05 -18.72
C PRO A 31 42.81 32.36 -19.37
N ASN A 32 41.66 32.44 -18.66
CA ASN A 32 40.26 32.54 -19.12
C ASN A 32 39.80 31.93 -20.47
N GLY A 33 38.76 31.09 -20.48
CA GLY A 33 38.13 30.66 -21.75
C GLY A 33 36.85 29.81 -21.72
N ARG A 34 35.75 30.35 -21.17
CA ARG A 34 34.35 29.82 -21.21
C ARG A 34 34.02 28.61 -20.31
N PRO A 35 32.82 28.56 -19.68
CA PRO A 35 32.24 27.28 -19.27
C PRO A 35 31.92 26.46 -20.53
N LYS A 36 32.14 25.14 -20.48
CA LYS A 36 31.52 24.25 -21.46
C LYS A 36 30.01 24.45 -21.33
N ARG A 37 29.32 24.81 -22.42
CA ARG A 37 27.84 24.75 -22.42
C ARG A 37 27.48 23.31 -22.08
N ALA A 38 26.78 23.10 -20.97
CA ALA A 38 26.08 21.84 -20.79
C ALA A 38 25.14 21.69 -21.98
N ARG A 39 25.23 20.57 -22.69
CA ARG A 39 24.21 20.23 -23.67
C ARG A 39 22.89 20.12 -22.93
N SER A 40 21.82 20.60 -23.54
CA SER A 40 20.49 20.33 -23.00
C SER A 40 20.21 18.82 -23.13
N PRO A 41 19.48 18.20 -22.18
CA PRO A 41 19.16 16.76 -22.28
C PRO A 41 18.52 16.37 -23.62
N CYS A 42 17.80 17.30 -24.25
CA CYS A 42 17.19 17.15 -25.57
C CYS A 42 18.23 16.99 -26.72
N GLU A 43 19.40 17.60 -26.63
CA GLU A 43 20.46 17.47 -27.65
C GLU A 43 21.10 16.07 -27.62
N ASP A 44 21.30 15.51 -26.43
CA ASP A 44 21.86 14.16 -26.28
C ASP A 44 20.80 13.08 -26.57
N GLU A 45 19.51 13.35 -26.33
CA GLU A 45 18.40 12.49 -26.78
C GLU A 45 18.29 12.41 -28.32
N VAL A 46 18.46 13.55 -29.02
CA VAL A 46 18.51 13.59 -30.50
C VAL A 46 19.74 12.83 -31.00
N ALA A 47 20.92 13.04 -30.40
CA ALA A 47 22.14 12.33 -30.77
C ALA A 47 22.01 10.81 -30.57
N PHE A 48 21.33 10.35 -29.52
CA PHE A 48 21.03 8.94 -29.29
C PHE A 48 20.09 8.37 -30.36
N LYS A 49 19.02 9.11 -30.74
CA LYS A 49 18.09 8.70 -31.80
C LYS A 49 18.76 8.62 -33.17
N GLU A 50 19.63 9.57 -33.52
CA GLU A 50 20.45 9.51 -34.74
C GLU A 50 21.40 8.29 -34.74
N LEU A 51 22.06 8.02 -33.62
CA LEU A 51 22.97 6.87 -33.50
C LEU A 51 22.22 5.54 -33.63
N HIS A 52 21.02 5.44 -33.01
CA HIS A 52 20.16 4.27 -33.10
C HIS A 52 19.62 4.06 -34.54
N ALA A 53 19.23 5.13 -35.24
CA ALA A 53 18.82 5.05 -36.64
C ALA A 53 19.95 4.53 -37.55
N ARG A 54 21.18 5.04 -37.39
CA ARG A 54 22.36 4.56 -38.14
C ARG A 54 22.71 3.10 -37.81
N MET A 55 22.51 2.67 -36.56
CA MET A 55 22.67 1.27 -36.16
C MET A 55 21.68 0.35 -36.89
N LEU A 56 20.41 0.75 -36.98
CA LEU A 56 19.37 0.00 -37.70
C LEU A 56 19.62 -0.02 -39.22
N GLU A 57 20.07 1.09 -39.80
CA GLU A 57 20.52 1.17 -41.20
C GLU A 57 21.67 0.18 -41.48
N LEU A 58 22.68 0.16 -40.61
CA LEU A 58 23.82 -0.75 -40.73
C LEU A 58 23.38 -2.22 -40.60
N GLN A 59 22.50 -2.54 -39.65
CA GLN A 59 21.94 -3.89 -39.50
C GLN A 59 21.13 -4.31 -40.74
N HIS A 60 20.33 -3.42 -41.32
CA HIS A 60 19.58 -3.70 -42.54
C HIS A 60 20.53 -3.98 -43.72
N ARG A 61 21.58 -3.16 -43.87
CA ARG A 61 22.60 -3.35 -44.91
C ARG A 61 23.38 -4.66 -44.75
N VAL A 62 23.70 -5.06 -43.52
CA VAL A 62 24.33 -6.36 -43.24
C VAL A 62 23.38 -7.52 -43.58
N ARG A 63 22.08 -7.41 -43.27
CA ARG A 63 21.08 -8.42 -43.69
C ARG A 63 20.99 -8.52 -45.21
N GLN A 64 20.92 -7.41 -45.95
CA GLN A 64 20.97 -7.41 -47.42
C GLN A 64 22.25 -8.09 -47.96
N GLN A 65 23.40 -7.85 -47.33
CA GLN A 65 24.66 -8.50 -47.71
C GLN A 65 24.66 -10.00 -47.42
N MET A 66 24.12 -10.44 -46.27
CA MET A 66 23.94 -11.86 -45.96
C MET A 66 22.94 -12.53 -46.91
N GLU A 67 21.87 -11.84 -47.28
CA GLU A 67 20.85 -12.31 -48.23
C GLU A 67 21.47 -12.53 -49.62
N VAL A 68 22.21 -11.55 -50.15
CA VAL A 68 22.98 -11.69 -51.40
C VAL A 68 24.03 -12.81 -51.32
N LEU A 69 24.74 -12.94 -50.20
CA LEU A 69 25.69 -14.04 -50.01
C LEU A 69 25.00 -15.40 -49.96
N SER A 70 23.84 -15.52 -49.31
CA SER A 70 23.05 -16.76 -49.27
C SER A 70 22.43 -17.08 -50.64
N GLY A 71 22.09 -16.07 -51.45
CA GLY A 71 21.70 -16.25 -52.85
C GLY A 71 22.85 -16.76 -53.71
N LEU A 72 24.07 -16.24 -53.52
CA LEU A 72 25.27 -16.76 -54.17
C LEU A 72 25.61 -18.18 -53.72
N GLU A 73 25.50 -18.49 -52.42
CA GLU A 73 25.69 -19.83 -51.87
C GLU A 73 24.66 -20.82 -52.44
N ASN A 74 23.38 -20.46 -52.47
CA ASN A 74 22.33 -21.27 -53.08
C ASN A 74 22.55 -21.46 -54.59
N ASN A 75 22.96 -20.44 -55.34
CA ASN A 75 23.29 -20.57 -56.76
C ASN A 75 24.51 -21.48 -57.00
N ILE A 76 25.52 -21.44 -56.11
CA ILE A 76 26.68 -22.33 -56.15
C ILE A 76 26.27 -23.76 -55.79
N LEU A 77 25.45 -23.95 -54.76
CA LEU A 77 24.91 -25.25 -54.36
C LEU A 77 24.01 -25.84 -55.45
N GLU A 78 23.16 -25.04 -56.10
CA GLU A 78 22.35 -25.48 -57.24
C GLU A 78 23.23 -25.87 -58.43
N PHE A 79 24.28 -25.10 -58.73
CA PHE A 79 25.27 -25.47 -59.75
C PHE A 79 25.92 -26.82 -59.45
N TYR A 80 26.45 -27.03 -58.22
CA TYR A 80 27.01 -28.32 -57.80
C TYR A 80 25.97 -29.46 -57.78
N TYR A 81 24.73 -29.19 -57.37
CA TYR A 81 23.67 -30.21 -57.30
C TYR A 81 23.22 -30.66 -58.70
N THR A 82 23.08 -29.71 -59.63
CA THR A 82 22.65 -29.98 -61.01
C THR A 82 23.77 -30.52 -61.89
N HIS A 83 25.03 -30.07 -61.70
CA HIS A 83 26.17 -30.43 -62.55
C HIS A 83 27.14 -31.46 -61.95
N THR A 84 27.05 -31.78 -60.65
CA THR A 84 28.00 -32.69 -59.98
C THR A 84 27.33 -33.83 -59.21
N LEU A 85 26.13 -33.65 -58.65
CA LEU A 85 25.40 -34.71 -57.91
C LEU A 85 24.46 -35.58 -58.76
N ARG A 86 24.37 -35.35 -60.08
CA ARG A 86 23.58 -36.21 -61.00
C ARG A 86 24.25 -37.54 -61.40
N PHE A 87 25.25 -37.99 -60.65
CA PHE A 87 25.92 -39.28 -60.85
C PHE A 87 25.85 -40.25 -59.66
N GLU A 88 24.93 -40.07 -58.71
CA GLU A 88 24.58 -41.15 -57.77
C GLU A 88 23.07 -41.22 -57.45
N PRO A 89 22.29 -41.98 -58.25
CA PRO A 89 20.88 -42.27 -57.95
C PRO A 89 20.62 -43.78 -57.79
N LEU A 90 20.46 -44.25 -56.54
CA LEU A 90 19.66 -45.40 -56.05
C LEU A 90 20.13 -45.78 -54.63
N LEU A 91 19.23 -46.36 -53.81
CA LEU A 91 19.33 -46.51 -52.33
C LEU A 91 19.21 -45.17 -51.59
N GLU A 92 18.43 -44.98 -50.51
CA GLU A 92 17.35 -45.74 -49.86
C GLU A 92 16.34 -44.68 -49.39
N VAL A 93 15.06 -44.62 -49.79
CA VAL A 93 13.97 -45.62 -49.66
C VAL A 93 13.69 -46.02 -48.20
N SER A 94 12.88 -45.18 -47.55
CA SER A 94 11.92 -45.49 -46.47
C SER A 94 12.41 -46.11 -45.15
N SER A 95 12.62 -45.27 -44.13
CA SER A 95 12.29 -45.53 -42.72
C SER A 95 12.46 -44.23 -41.90
N HIS A 96 11.78 -43.98 -40.75
CA HIS A 96 10.72 -44.76 -40.10
C HIS A 96 9.73 -43.88 -39.30
N THR A 97 8.47 -44.29 -39.30
CA THR A 97 7.44 -44.12 -38.25
C THR A 97 7.50 -42.96 -37.24
N HIS A 98 6.45 -42.13 -37.29
CA HIS A 98 5.86 -41.46 -36.12
C HIS A 98 5.85 -42.36 -34.85
N GLN A 99 6.08 -41.76 -33.68
CA GLN A 99 5.81 -42.40 -32.38
C GLN A 99 5.14 -41.45 -31.39
N LEU A 100 4.40 -42.06 -30.45
CA LEU A 100 4.08 -41.54 -29.11
C LEU A 100 3.25 -40.25 -29.01
N ALA A 101 1.99 -40.32 -29.47
CA ALA A 101 0.92 -39.55 -28.83
C ALA A 101 0.64 -40.12 -27.42
N VAL A 102 1.28 -39.57 -26.39
CA VAL A 102 1.06 -39.97 -24.99
C VAL A 102 -0.21 -39.30 -24.45
N ALA A 103 -1.04 -40.10 -23.77
CA ALA A 103 -2.33 -39.68 -23.23
C ALA A 103 -2.22 -38.98 -21.85
N VAL A 104 -3.38 -38.82 -21.20
CA VAL A 104 -3.59 -38.31 -19.82
C VAL A 104 -3.56 -36.78 -19.67
N LYS A 105 -4.77 -36.20 -19.69
CA LYS A 105 -5.25 -35.28 -18.63
C LYS A 105 -6.78 -35.19 -18.64
N VAL A 106 -7.40 -35.79 -17.64
CA VAL A 106 -8.84 -35.65 -17.32
C VAL A 106 -8.96 -34.93 -15.98
N GLY A 107 -9.92 -34.02 -15.88
CA GLY A 107 -10.51 -33.63 -14.58
C GLY A 107 -9.77 -32.57 -13.76
N ALA A 108 -10.09 -31.29 -13.99
CA ALA A 108 -9.82 -30.20 -13.05
C ALA A 108 -10.81 -29.02 -13.22
N ALA A 109 -12.09 -29.31 -13.49
CA ALA A 109 -13.12 -28.28 -13.69
C ALA A 109 -14.09 -28.21 -12.50
N ALA A 110 -13.77 -27.41 -11.47
CA ALA A 110 -14.73 -26.93 -10.46
C ALA A 110 -14.10 -25.93 -9.45
N GLN A 111 -14.10 -24.62 -9.76
CA GLN A 111 -14.22 -23.49 -8.79
C GLN A 111 -14.13 -22.13 -9.50
N ALA A 112 -15.21 -21.72 -10.15
CA ALA A 112 -15.34 -20.39 -10.77
C ALA A 112 -16.82 -19.94 -10.81
N SER A 113 -17.49 -19.94 -9.65
CA SER A 113 -18.91 -19.54 -9.52
C SER A 113 -19.24 -18.95 -8.15
N ALA A 114 -18.55 -17.86 -7.79
CA ALA A 114 -18.89 -17.00 -6.66
C ALA A 114 -18.11 -15.67 -6.74
N ILE A 115 -18.71 -14.66 -7.42
CA ILE A 115 -18.53 -13.19 -7.32
C ILE A 115 -19.21 -12.62 -8.57
N ALA A 116 -20.53 -12.42 -8.51
CA ALA A 116 -21.34 -11.96 -9.65
C ALA A 116 -22.67 -11.29 -9.22
N SER A 117 -22.73 -10.65 -8.05
CA SER A 117 -24.01 -10.21 -7.47
C SER A 117 -23.98 -9.00 -6.51
N THR A 118 -23.26 -7.93 -6.88
CA THR A 118 -23.56 -6.53 -6.46
C THR A 118 -22.88 -5.57 -7.47
N VAL A 119 -23.54 -4.69 -8.24
CA VAL A 119 -24.49 -3.58 -7.93
C VAL A 119 -23.73 -2.37 -7.31
N ARG A 120 -23.76 -1.12 -7.85
CA ARG A 120 -24.42 -0.57 -9.07
C ARG A 120 -24.00 0.90 -9.34
N GLY A 121 -23.42 1.20 -10.51
CA GLY A 121 -23.33 2.54 -11.14
C GLY A 121 -22.24 3.52 -10.64
N GLY A 122 -21.65 4.38 -11.48
CA GLY A 122 -21.63 4.35 -12.97
C GLY A 122 -21.30 5.68 -13.68
N LEU A 123 -20.57 5.58 -14.81
CA LEU A 123 -20.44 6.52 -15.96
C LEU A 123 -19.82 7.93 -15.72
N PRO A 124 -19.38 8.68 -16.77
CA PRO A 124 -19.39 8.40 -18.23
C PRO A 124 -17.98 8.49 -18.90
N GLU A 125 -17.96 8.85 -20.20
CA GLU A 125 -16.82 9.08 -21.15
C GLU A 125 -16.33 7.83 -21.91
N LEU A 126 -16.60 7.71 -23.23
CA LEU A 126 -15.93 8.31 -24.41
C LEU A 126 -14.54 7.69 -24.65
N PHE A 127 -14.22 7.01 -25.77
CA PHE A 127 -14.82 6.88 -27.12
C PHE A 127 -15.01 5.36 -27.43
N ALA A 128 -15.99 4.85 -28.18
CA ALA A 128 -16.47 5.17 -29.54
C ALA A 128 -15.55 4.62 -30.66
N ASP A 129 -15.63 3.30 -30.89
CA ASP A 129 -14.96 2.58 -32.00
C ASP A 129 -15.70 2.77 -33.33
N THR A 130 -15.11 3.57 -34.23
CA THR A 130 -15.43 3.67 -35.67
C THR A 130 -14.21 4.24 -36.41
N GLU A 131 -13.82 3.89 -37.63
CA GLU A 131 -14.23 2.81 -38.55
C GLU A 131 -13.14 2.68 -39.65
N ASN A 132 -13.10 1.53 -40.32
CA ASN A 132 -12.71 1.30 -41.73
C ASN A 132 -11.65 2.18 -42.44
N THR A 133 -10.56 1.54 -42.88
CA THR A 133 -9.90 1.78 -44.19
C THR A 133 -9.04 0.55 -44.49
N GLU A 134 -9.39 -0.38 -45.38
CA GLU A 134 -9.50 -0.24 -46.84
C GLU A 134 -8.26 0.40 -47.50
N ALA A 135 -7.25 -0.43 -47.73
CA ALA A 135 -6.29 -0.33 -48.82
C ALA A 135 -6.34 -1.69 -49.57
N LEU A 136 -7.39 -1.96 -50.34
CA LEU A 136 -7.63 -1.44 -51.69
C LEU A 136 -6.49 -1.87 -52.65
N THR A 137 -6.77 -2.95 -53.39
CA THR A 137 -5.92 -3.55 -54.41
C THR A 137 -5.57 -2.58 -55.54
N GLY A 138 -4.29 -2.50 -55.89
CA GLY A 138 -3.75 -1.71 -56.99
C GLY A 138 -2.24 -1.96 -57.09
N ALA A 139 -1.77 -3.11 -57.58
CA ALA A 139 -1.80 -3.52 -58.99
C ALA A 139 -1.02 -2.53 -59.88
N CYS A 140 0.27 -2.81 -60.05
CA CYS A 140 1.00 -2.60 -61.31
C CYS A 140 2.26 -3.48 -61.30
N ASP A 141 2.34 -4.34 -62.32
CA ASP A 141 3.50 -5.04 -62.87
C ASP A 141 4.58 -5.59 -61.93
N GLU A 142 4.67 -6.93 -61.89
CA GLU A 142 5.99 -7.56 -61.94
C GLU A 142 6.69 -7.03 -63.20
N GLY A 143 7.61 -6.08 -63.00
CA GLY A 143 8.42 -5.51 -64.07
C GLY A 143 9.35 -6.59 -64.61
N ASP A 144 8.88 -7.28 -65.65
CA ASP A 144 9.54 -8.39 -66.33
C ASP A 144 10.78 -7.90 -67.10
N PHE A 145 11.79 -7.44 -66.35
CA PHE A 145 13.16 -7.25 -66.82
C PHE A 145 13.83 -8.62 -66.96
N SER A 146 13.22 -9.44 -67.81
CA SER A 146 13.88 -10.48 -68.59
C SER A 146 15.07 -9.82 -69.31
N SER A 147 16.22 -9.83 -68.63
CA SER A 147 17.40 -9.10 -69.05
C SER A 147 17.89 -9.70 -70.37
N ALA A 148 17.73 -8.93 -71.45
CA ALA A 148 17.98 -9.36 -72.83
C ALA A 148 19.48 -9.44 -73.17
N TYR A 149 20.23 -10.14 -72.31
CA TYR A 149 21.59 -10.62 -72.55
C TYR A 149 21.56 -12.15 -72.53
N GLY A 150 21.19 -12.73 -73.68
CA GLY A 150 21.54 -14.12 -73.96
C GLY A 150 23.06 -14.32 -73.81
N PRO A 151 23.53 -15.53 -73.45
CA PRO A 151 24.91 -15.75 -73.05
C PRO A 151 25.88 -15.29 -74.14
N VAL A 152 26.56 -14.18 -73.89
CA VAL A 152 27.68 -13.74 -74.72
C VAL A 152 28.71 -14.86 -74.69
N PRO A 153 29.08 -15.46 -75.84
CA PRO A 153 30.02 -16.56 -75.84
C PRO A 153 31.40 -16.05 -75.41
N VAL A 154 31.73 -16.24 -74.14
CA VAL A 154 33.08 -16.01 -73.62
C VAL A 154 34.00 -16.90 -74.45
N PRO A 155 34.93 -16.34 -75.25
CA PRO A 155 35.76 -17.16 -76.11
C PRO A 155 36.69 -17.98 -75.24
N SER A 156 36.61 -19.31 -75.34
CA SER A 156 37.52 -20.26 -74.68
C SER A 156 38.93 -20.23 -75.28
N GLN A 157 39.54 -19.04 -75.29
CA GLN A 157 40.97 -18.89 -75.54
C GLN A 157 41.71 -19.31 -74.29
N THR A 158 42.25 -20.53 -74.31
CA THR A 158 43.36 -20.95 -73.44
C THR A 158 44.60 -20.15 -73.83
N VAL A 159 44.62 -18.87 -73.45
CA VAL A 159 45.85 -18.05 -73.50
C VAL A 159 46.81 -18.71 -72.53
N GLU A 160 47.87 -19.33 -73.07
CA GLU A 160 48.95 -19.88 -72.26
C GLU A 160 49.67 -18.74 -71.56
N VAL A 161 49.23 -18.42 -70.34
CA VAL A 161 49.88 -17.45 -69.46
C VAL A 161 51.34 -17.88 -69.30
N PRO A 162 52.32 -17.06 -69.74
CA PRO A 162 53.73 -17.45 -69.69
C PRO A 162 54.11 -17.93 -68.29
N THR A 163 54.90 -19.00 -68.21
CA THR A 163 55.25 -19.63 -66.92
C THR A 163 55.87 -18.66 -65.91
N THR A 164 56.55 -17.62 -66.40
CA THR A 164 57.02 -16.47 -65.61
C THR A 164 55.89 -15.62 -65.03
N MET A 165 54.87 -15.26 -65.82
CA MET A 165 53.68 -14.54 -65.31
C MET A 165 52.90 -15.40 -64.32
N ARG A 166 52.71 -16.69 -64.61
CA ARG A 166 52.02 -17.63 -63.71
C ARG A 166 52.65 -17.63 -62.32
N TYR A 167 53.98 -17.68 -62.23
CA TYR A 167 54.72 -17.58 -60.97
C TYR A 167 54.45 -16.27 -60.20
N TYR A 168 54.33 -15.12 -60.88
CA TYR A 168 53.99 -13.86 -60.23
C TYR A 168 52.54 -13.85 -59.70
N TYR A 169 51.58 -14.39 -60.44
CA TYR A 169 50.20 -14.53 -59.98
C TYR A 169 50.08 -15.50 -58.80
N ASP A 170 50.69 -16.68 -58.89
CA ASP A 170 50.71 -17.67 -57.80
C ASP A 170 51.37 -17.08 -56.53
N SER A 171 52.45 -16.31 -56.67
CA SER A 171 53.13 -15.62 -55.56
C SER A 171 52.26 -14.51 -54.94
N ALA A 172 51.57 -13.71 -55.77
CA ALA A 172 50.63 -12.68 -55.29
C ALA A 172 49.42 -13.29 -54.58
N LEU A 173 48.85 -14.37 -55.12
CA LEU A 173 47.74 -15.12 -54.53
C LEU A 173 48.15 -15.75 -53.19
N MET A 174 49.33 -16.37 -53.11
CA MET A 174 49.87 -16.93 -51.86
C MET A 174 50.20 -15.86 -50.82
N ARG A 175 50.56 -14.63 -51.24
CA ARG A 175 50.64 -13.49 -50.32
C ARG A 175 49.26 -13.12 -49.79
N LEU A 176 48.25 -12.98 -50.64
CA LEU A 176 46.88 -12.65 -50.22
C LEU A 176 46.29 -13.71 -49.28
N TYR A 177 46.49 -15.00 -49.53
CA TYR A 177 46.06 -16.05 -48.59
C TYR A 177 46.78 -15.99 -47.24
N ARG A 178 48.08 -15.69 -47.22
CA ARG A 178 48.83 -15.49 -45.96
C ARG A 178 48.29 -14.28 -45.19
N GLU A 179 48.05 -13.17 -45.89
CA GLU A 179 47.53 -11.93 -45.33
C GLU A 179 46.10 -12.10 -44.79
N ALA A 180 45.21 -12.77 -45.54
CA ALA A 180 43.87 -13.15 -45.09
C ALA A 180 43.91 -14.07 -43.86
N SER A 181 44.70 -15.14 -43.88
CA SER A 181 44.84 -16.05 -42.73
C SER A 181 45.44 -15.38 -41.48
N PHE A 182 46.16 -14.26 -41.66
CA PHE A 182 46.69 -13.46 -40.57
C PHE A 182 45.62 -12.52 -40.00
N GLN A 183 44.87 -11.84 -40.89
CA GLN A 183 43.71 -11.03 -40.50
C GLN A 183 42.65 -11.87 -39.77
N GLU A 184 42.33 -13.06 -40.28
CA GLU A 184 41.43 -14.04 -39.65
C GLU A 184 41.88 -14.40 -38.23
N ARG A 185 43.17 -14.73 -38.04
CA ARG A 185 43.72 -15.04 -36.70
C ARG A 185 43.72 -13.83 -35.75
N VAL A 186 43.93 -12.62 -36.26
CA VAL A 186 43.81 -11.38 -35.47
C VAL A 186 42.36 -11.12 -35.08
N LEU A 187 41.42 -11.27 -36.00
CA LEU A 187 39.97 -11.10 -35.75
C LEU A 187 39.43 -12.16 -34.79
N ALA A 188 39.85 -13.42 -34.91
CA ALA A 188 39.50 -14.48 -33.97
C ALA A 188 40.03 -14.20 -32.55
N GLY A 189 41.25 -13.68 -32.43
CA GLY A 189 41.80 -13.23 -31.15
C GLY A 189 41.04 -12.05 -30.54
N GLN A 190 40.66 -11.07 -31.36
CA GLN A 190 39.83 -9.94 -30.94
C GLN A 190 38.44 -10.40 -30.49
N TYR A 191 37.78 -11.27 -31.27
CA TYR A 191 36.47 -11.84 -30.94
C TYR A 191 36.50 -12.64 -29.63
N ALA A 192 37.53 -13.45 -29.40
CA ALA A 192 37.73 -14.13 -28.11
C ALA A 192 37.85 -13.12 -26.96
N SER A 193 38.71 -12.09 -27.09
CA SER A 193 38.90 -11.10 -26.02
C SER A 193 37.66 -10.24 -25.72
N GLU A 194 36.83 -9.93 -26.73
CA GLU A 194 35.55 -9.25 -26.50
C GLU A 194 34.47 -10.19 -25.96
N LYS A 195 34.49 -11.49 -26.31
CA LYS A 195 33.61 -12.51 -25.70
C LYS A 195 33.90 -12.68 -24.21
N ASP A 196 35.16 -12.86 -23.83
CA ASP A 196 35.58 -13.00 -22.42
C ASP A 196 35.19 -11.75 -21.61
N ARG A 197 35.36 -10.56 -22.21
CA ARG A 197 34.93 -9.27 -21.65
C ARG A 197 33.40 -9.14 -21.51
N VAL A 198 32.62 -9.64 -22.47
CA VAL A 198 31.15 -9.67 -22.37
C VAL A 198 30.72 -10.60 -21.24
N GLU A 199 31.32 -11.78 -21.10
CA GLU A 199 31.04 -12.70 -19.99
C GLU A 199 31.38 -12.10 -18.62
N GLU A 200 32.49 -11.35 -18.49
CA GLU A 200 32.81 -10.59 -17.27
C GLU A 200 31.76 -9.52 -16.95
N ILE A 201 31.27 -8.78 -17.97
CA ILE A 201 30.23 -7.77 -17.81
C ILE A 201 28.88 -8.41 -17.44
N GLU A 202 28.52 -9.54 -18.05
CA GLU A 202 27.27 -10.27 -17.74
C GLU A 202 27.29 -10.80 -16.30
N LEU A 203 28.40 -11.39 -15.84
CA LEU A 203 28.57 -11.83 -14.44
C LEU A 203 28.54 -10.66 -13.45
N CYS A 204 29.08 -9.50 -13.84
CA CYS A 204 29.01 -8.27 -13.04
C CYS A 204 27.57 -7.75 -12.93
N VAL A 205 26.82 -7.70 -14.04
CA VAL A 205 25.40 -7.31 -14.06
C VAL A 205 24.52 -8.28 -13.27
N GLN A 206 24.76 -9.59 -13.38
CA GLN A 206 24.03 -10.59 -12.61
C GLN A 206 24.23 -10.38 -11.10
N ARG A 207 25.47 -10.22 -10.64
CA ARG A 207 25.77 -10.02 -9.21
C ARG A 207 25.26 -8.68 -8.69
N ASP A 208 25.69 -7.58 -9.31
CA ASP A 208 25.52 -6.26 -8.71
C ASP A 208 24.10 -5.69 -8.94
N ILE A 209 23.47 -6.03 -10.08
CA ILE A 209 22.12 -5.56 -10.40
C ILE A 209 21.07 -6.60 -10.01
N LEU A 210 21.17 -7.86 -10.45
CA LEU A 210 20.10 -8.84 -10.20
C LEU A 210 20.13 -9.37 -8.76
N GLU A 211 21.23 -10.02 -8.34
CA GLU A 211 21.37 -10.55 -6.98
C GLU A 211 21.38 -9.42 -5.94
N GLY A 212 22.10 -8.33 -6.21
CA GLY A 212 22.19 -7.15 -5.35
C GLY A 212 20.84 -6.46 -5.11
N SER A 213 20.04 -6.22 -6.15
CA SER A 213 18.72 -5.60 -5.97
C SER A 213 17.70 -6.58 -5.36
N LEU A 214 17.76 -7.87 -5.69
CA LEU A 214 16.90 -8.90 -5.09
C LEU A 214 17.19 -9.04 -3.58
N ALA A 215 18.47 -9.06 -3.18
CA ALA A 215 18.85 -9.09 -1.77
C ALA A 215 18.38 -7.84 -1.02
N ALA A 216 18.49 -6.65 -1.62
CA ALA A 216 17.97 -5.41 -1.05
C ALA A 216 16.44 -5.42 -0.90
N GLN A 217 15.70 -5.92 -1.91
CA GLN A 217 14.25 -6.06 -1.85
C GLN A 217 13.80 -7.04 -0.76
N LEU A 218 14.47 -8.20 -0.63
CA LEU A 218 14.16 -9.20 0.40
C LEU A 218 14.43 -8.67 1.82
N LEU A 219 15.47 -7.84 2.02
CA LEU A 219 15.72 -7.18 3.30
C LEU A 219 14.61 -6.18 3.65
N VAL A 220 14.18 -5.35 2.69
CA VAL A 220 13.05 -4.41 2.89
C VAL A 220 11.76 -5.18 3.19
N GLU A 221 11.47 -6.26 2.46
CA GLU A 221 10.28 -7.09 2.75
C GLU A 221 10.34 -7.71 4.15
N GLU A 222 11.52 -8.15 4.62
CA GLU A 222 11.68 -8.67 5.98
C GLU A 222 11.47 -7.58 7.04
N GLU A 223 11.94 -6.35 6.81
CA GLU A 223 11.70 -5.19 7.67
C GLU A 223 10.22 -4.76 7.71
N GLU A 224 9.54 -4.75 6.56
CA GLU A 224 8.10 -4.48 6.46
C GLU A 224 7.29 -5.57 7.16
N ARG A 225 7.60 -6.85 6.96
CA ARG A 225 6.99 -7.98 7.69
C ARG A 225 7.22 -7.84 9.21
N LYS A 226 8.41 -7.44 9.66
CA LYS A 226 8.70 -7.13 11.07
C LYS A 226 7.89 -5.93 11.59
N ALA A 227 7.67 -4.90 10.77
CA ALA A 227 6.85 -3.74 11.12
C ALA A 227 5.35 -4.08 11.21
N LEU A 228 4.82 -4.84 10.25
CA LEU A 228 3.45 -5.34 10.25
C LEU A 228 3.16 -6.25 11.46
N ASN A 229 4.09 -7.14 11.82
CA ASN A 229 3.97 -7.97 13.02
C ASN A 229 3.95 -7.14 14.31
N LYS A 230 4.78 -6.10 14.44
CA LYS A 230 4.73 -5.15 15.57
C LYS A 230 3.39 -4.40 15.61
N LEU A 231 2.89 -3.95 14.45
CA LEU A 231 1.61 -3.26 14.35
C LEU A 231 0.46 -4.17 14.78
N ALA A 232 0.42 -5.43 14.31
CA ALA A 232 -0.60 -6.41 14.67
C ALA A 232 -0.61 -6.71 16.18
N ILE A 233 0.56 -6.83 16.82
CA ILE A 233 0.66 -6.98 18.29
C ILE A 233 0.09 -5.74 19.00
N SER A 234 0.50 -4.53 18.56
CA SER A 234 0.01 -3.29 19.17
C SER A 234 -1.50 -3.08 18.99
N LEU A 235 -2.07 -3.53 17.86
CA LEU A 235 -3.51 -3.51 17.60
C LEU A 235 -4.25 -4.49 18.52
N ALA A 236 -3.73 -5.71 18.71
CA ALA A 236 -4.29 -6.68 19.64
C ALA A 236 -4.26 -6.18 21.09
N GLU A 237 -3.17 -5.52 21.51
CA GLU A 237 -3.10 -4.85 22.82
C GLU A 237 -4.15 -3.74 22.99
N VAL A 238 -4.33 -2.89 21.98
CA VAL A 238 -5.32 -1.80 22.02
C VAL A 238 -6.74 -2.38 22.05
N MET A 239 -7.03 -3.40 21.22
CA MET A 239 -8.32 -4.09 21.24
C MET A 239 -8.61 -4.72 22.62
N ALA A 240 -7.63 -5.39 23.23
CA ALA A 240 -7.77 -5.97 24.57
C ALA A 240 -8.07 -4.89 25.64
N LYS A 241 -7.34 -3.76 25.60
CA LYS A 241 -7.59 -2.60 26.48
C LYS A 241 -9.02 -2.07 26.29
N CYS A 242 -9.44 -1.81 25.05
CA CYS A 242 -10.80 -1.36 24.73
C CYS A 242 -11.89 -2.34 25.20
N THR A 243 -11.67 -3.66 25.15
CA THR A 243 -12.62 -4.64 25.70
C THR A 243 -12.69 -4.63 27.23
N ALA A 244 -11.56 -4.43 27.92
CA ALA A 244 -11.51 -4.33 29.37
C ALA A 244 -12.14 -3.03 29.87
N ASP A 245 -11.85 -1.91 29.22
CA ASP A 245 -12.47 -0.61 29.51
C ASP A 245 -13.98 -0.65 29.29
N ARG A 246 -14.44 -1.32 28.23
CA ARG A 246 -15.87 -1.54 27.96
C ARG A 246 -16.55 -2.35 29.08
N GLN A 247 -15.94 -3.46 29.51
CA GLN A 247 -16.46 -4.27 30.62
C GLN A 247 -16.50 -3.47 31.93
N SER A 248 -15.49 -2.63 32.18
CA SER A 248 -15.43 -1.73 33.33
C SER A 248 -16.58 -0.70 33.32
N LEU A 249 -16.89 -0.13 32.14
CA LEU A 249 -18.04 0.77 31.95
C LEU A 249 -19.38 0.05 32.15
N GLU A 250 -19.56 -1.14 31.57
CA GLU A 250 -20.79 -1.93 31.72
C GLU A 250 -21.07 -2.28 33.20
N VAL A 251 -20.03 -2.61 33.99
CA VAL A 251 -20.12 -2.80 35.45
C VAL A 251 -20.39 -1.49 36.20
N ALA A 252 -19.83 -0.36 35.76
CA ALA A 252 -20.11 0.96 36.35
C ALA A 252 -21.58 1.36 36.13
N ASP A 253 -22.13 1.14 34.93
CA ASP A 253 -23.52 1.42 34.59
C ASP A 253 -24.51 0.52 35.36
N GLU A 254 -24.17 -0.75 35.61
CA GLU A 254 -24.95 -1.60 36.53
C GLU A 254 -24.94 -1.06 37.97
N ARG A 255 -23.77 -0.62 38.46
CA ARG A 255 -23.64 -0.01 39.79
C ARG A 255 -24.43 1.30 39.92
N ILE A 256 -24.41 2.17 38.90
CA ILE A 256 -25.20 3.40 38.87
C ILE A 256 -26.70 3.08 38.93
N ARG A 257 -27.19 2.19 38.05
CA ARG A 257 -28.60 1.75 38.04
C ARG A 257 -29.03 1.11 39.36
N GLY A 258 -28.11 0.44 40.07
CA GLY A 258 -28.36 -0.07 41.42
C GLY A 258 -28.51 1.03 42.48
N ILE A 259 -27.64 2.05 42.44
CA ILE A 259 -27.69 3.21 43.35
C ILE A 259 -28.95 4.06 43.09
N GLU A 260 -29.36 4.23 41.83
CA GLU A 260 -30.58 4.97 41.46
C GLU A 260 -31.84 4.30 42.02
N LYS A 261 -31.99 2.99 41.85
CA LYS A 261 -33.11 2.23 42.46
C LYS A 261 -33.11 2.32 43.99
N ALA A 262 -31.94 2.30 44.63
CA ALA A 262 -31.83 2.47 46.08
C ALA A 262 -32.23 3.89 46.53
N LYS A 263 -31.87 4.93 45.75
CA LYS A 263 -32.28 6.33 45.94
C LYS A 263 -33.80 6.48 45.78
N GLU A 264 -34.40 5.90 44.76
CA GLU A 264 -35.86 5.90 44.54
C GLU A 264 -36.61 5.24 45.70
N ALA A 265 -36.18 4.04 46.13
CA ALA A 265 -36.77 3.35 47.28
C ALA A 265 -36.61 4.16 48.59
N CYS A 266 -35.50 4.86 48.78
CA CYS A 266 -35.27 5.76 49.91
C CYS A 266 -36.23 6.97 49.88
N LEU A 267 -36.41 7.60 48.71
CA LEU A 267 -37.35 8.72 48.52
C LEU A 267 -38.81 8.29 48.74
N ALA A 268 -39.21 7.13 48.20
CA ALA A 268 -40.55 6.56 48.44
C ALA A 268 -40.80 6.30 49.93
N ARG A 269 -39.82 5.71 50.65
CA ARG A 269 -39.89 5.51 52.10
C ARG A 269 -39.94 6.85 52.85
N LYS A 270 -39.21 7.87 52.40
CA LYS A 270 -39.26 9.22 52.99
C LYS A 270 -40.65 9.82 52.88
N MET A 271 -41.26 9.80 51.69
CA MET A 271 -42.62 10.30 51.46
C MET A 271 -43.64 9.65 52.39
N ILE A 272 -43.58 8.31 52.55
CA ILE A 272 -44.49 7.55 53.44
C ILE A 272 -44.31 7.93 54.93
N LEU A 273 -43.10 8.36 55.34
CA LEU A 273 -42.86 8.86 56.69
C LEU A 273 -43.30 10.32 56.86
N GLU A 274 -43.19 11.14 55.81
CA GLU A 274 -43.67 12.53 55.81
C GLU A 274 -45.20 12.61 55.82
N THR A 275 -45.92 11.75 55.09
CA THR A 275 -47.40 11.69 55.19
C THR A 275 -47.86 11.21 56.57
N LYS A 276 -47.28 10.12 57.09
CA LYS A 276 -47.60 9.60 58.42
C LYS A 276 -47.29 10.58 59.55
N LYS A 277 -46.25 11.41 59.40
CA LYS A 277 -45.97 12.51 60.32
C LYS A 277 -47.07 13.56 60.27
N GLN A 278 -47.58 13.91 59.08
CA GLN A 278 -48.68 14.87 58.95
C GLN A 278 -49.98 14.31 59.55
N GLU A 279 -50.34 13.07 59.24
CA GLU A 279 -51.48 12.36 59.86
C GLU A 279 -51.42 12.38 61.39
N GLN A 280 -50.21 12.24 61.97
CA GLN A 280 -49.99 12.34 63.42
C GLN A 280 -50.10 13.77 63.96
N MET A 281 -49.65 14.79 63.19
CA MET A 281 -49.82 16.21 63.54
C MET A 281 -51.31 16.58 63.56
N ASP A 282 -52.04 16.26 62.48
CA ASP A 282 -53.46 16.57 62.32
C ASP A 282 -54.31 15.90 63.41
N ASN A 283 -54.00 14.65 63.74
CA ASN A 283 -54.65 13.93 64.85
C ASN A 283 -54.30 14.55 66.22
N ALA A 284 -53.04 14.94 66.45
CA ALA A 284 -52.64 15.64 67.66
C ALA A 284 -53.27 17.03 67.79
N GLU A 285 -53.66 17.67 66.69
CA GLU A 285 -54.41 18.93 66.70
C GLU A 285 -55.89 18.69 67.01
N ARG A 286 -56.55 17.72 66.36
CA ARG A 286 -57.91 17.30 66.70
C ARG A 286 -58.06 16.92 68.19
N ILE A 287 -57.11 16.18 68.75
CA ILE A 287 -57.12 15.80 70.17
C ILE A 287 -57.00 17.04 71.08
N LYS A 288 -56.26 18.10 70.69
CA LYS A 288 -56.23 19.37 71.44
C LYS A 288 -57.59 20.07 71.40
N GLU A 289 -58.26 20.07 70.25
CA GLU A 289 -59.59 20.66 70.07
C GLU A 289 -60.65 19.92 70.89
N GLU A 290 -60.68 18.59 70.84
CA GLU A 290 -61.56 17.74 71.65
C GLU A 290 -61.31 17.97 73.15
N VAL A 291 -60.06 17.96 73.61
CA VAL A 291 -59.71 18.23 75.02
C VAL A 291 -60.09 19.67 75.42
N ALA A 292 -59.98 20.65 74.53
CA ALA A 292 -60.41 22.02 74.79
C ALA A 292 -61.94 22.14 74.87
N ALA A 293 -62.68 21.39 74.07
CA ALA A 293 -64.15 21.31 74.15
C ALA A 293 -64.60 20.62 75.44
N PHE A 294 -64.02 19.46 75.78
CA PHE A 294 -64.32 18.76 77.04
C PHE A 294 -64.02 19.61 78.27
N ARG A 295 -62.93 20.41 78.27
CA ARG A 295 -62.64 21.35 79.36
C ARG A 295 -63.77 22.37 79.55
N ARG A 296 -64.21 23.05 78.49
CA ARG A 296 -65.34 24.00 78.56
C ARG A 296 -66.59 23.34 79.15
N CYS A 297 -66.95 22.15 78.68
CA CYS A 297 -68.11 21.43 79.21
C CYS A 297 -67.96 21.01 80.69
N VAL A 298 -66.74 20.72 81.15
CA VAL A 298 -66.46 20.48 82.58
C VAL A 298 -66.55 21.79 83.37
N ASP A 299 -65.96 22.88 82.87
CA ASP A 299 -66.01 24.19 83.51
C ASP A 299 -67.47 24.67 83.67
N ASP A 300 -68.27 24.61 82.60
CA ASP A 300 -69.72 24.89 82.58
C ASP A 300 -70.48 24.02 83.61
N ALA A 301 -70.23 22.71 83.61
CA ALA A 301 -70.88 21.78 84.54
C ALA A 301 -70.47 22.00 85.99
N THR A 302 -69.22 22.41 86.27
CA THR A 302 -68.81 22.77 87.63
C THR A 302 -69.46 24.07 88.09
N GLY A 303 -69.56 25.08 87.22
CA GLY A 303 -70.29 26.31 87.50
C GLY A 303 -71.77 26.05 87.80
N GLU A 304 -72.44 25.23 87.00
CA GLU A 304 -73.85 24.86 87.27
C GLU A 304 -73.97 24.12 88.61
N LEU A 305 -73.08 23.16 88.89
CA LEU A 305 -73.06 22.40 90.14
C LEU A 305 -72.80 23.31 91.36
N GLU A 306 -71.99 24.35 91.22
CA GLU A 306 -71.81 25.38 92.26
C GLU A 306 -73.06 26.25 92.48
N THR A 307 -73.77 26.66 91.43
CA THR A 307 -75.06 27.35 91.60
C THR A 307 -76.11 26.46 92.29
N ARG A 308 -76.15 25.16 91.94
CA ARG A 308 -77.01 24.17 92.61
C ARG A 308 -76.62 23.98 94.09
N ARG A 309 -75.33 23.96 94.43
CA ARG A 309 -74.84 24.00 95.83
C ARG A 309 -75.26 25.28 96.55
N GLN A 310 -75.18 26.43 95.90
CA GLN A 310 -75.60 27.73 96.46
C GLN A 310 -77.10 27.73 96.82
N ILE A 311 -77.93 27.24 95.91
CA ILE A 311 -79.39 27.10 96.10
C ILE A 311 -79.69 26.14 97.26
N ASN A 312 -79.06 24.96 97.29
CA ASN A 312 -79.27 23.99 98.36
C ASN A 312 -78.91 24.54 99.75
N ARG A 313 -77.78 25.27 99.89
CA ARG A 313 -77.43 25.96 101.14
C ARG A 313 -78.51 26.95 101.58
N GLY A 314 -79.03 27.76 100.66
CA GLY A 314 -80.12 28.70 100.94
C GLY A 314 -81.43 28.01 101.35
N LEU A 315 -81.76 26.87 100.74
CA LEU A 315 -82.93 26.06 101.10
C LEU A 315 -82.77 25.42 102.48
N GLU A 316 -81.59 24.87 102.81
CA GLU A 316 -81.30 24.35 104.15
C GLU A 316 -81.39 25.42 105.24
N GLU A 317 -80.89 26.63 104.97
CA GLU A 317 -81.04 27.78 105.86
C GLU A 317 -82.50 28.18 106.05
N GLU A 318 -83.30 28.24 104.99
CA GLU A 318 -84.72 28.57 105.08
C GLU A 318 -85.50 27.48 105.83
N ILE A 319 -85.17 26.20 105.63
CA ILE A 319 -85.68 25.08 106.44
C ILE A 319 -85.27 25.26 107.91
N ARG A 320 -84.03 25.67 108.19
CA ARG A 320 -83.53 25.95 109.55
C ARG A 320 -84.28 27.13 110.20
N ARG A 321 -84.53 28.21 109.46
CA ARG A 321 -85.35 29.37 109.87
C ARG A 321 -86.79 28.95 110.18
N ARG A 322 -87.46 28.23 109.28
CA ARG A 322 -88.83 27.74 109.47
C ARG A 322 -88.93 26.79 110.67
N ARG A 323 -87.99 25.86 110.84
CA ARG A 323 -87.91 24.97 112.01
C ARG A 323 -87.72 25.77 113.32
N ALA A 324 -86.94 26.85 113.31
CA ALA A 324 -86.78 27.73 114.46
C ALA A 324 -88.05 28.54 114.76
N ALA A 325 -88.71 29.11 113.75
CA ALA A 325 -89.98 29.82 113.90
C ALA A 325 -91.10 28.92 114.45
N MET A 326 -91.23 27.69 113.92
CA MET A 326 -92.16 26.68 114.43
C MET A 326 -91.83 26.20 115.86
N LYS A 327 -90.56 26.26 116.27
CA LYS A 327 -90.16 26.02 117.68
C LYS A 327 -90.47 27.20 118.61
N ARG A 328 -90.53 28.43 118.11
CA ARG A 328 -90.97 29.61 118.88
C ARG A 328 -92.49 29.57 119.11
N ARG A 329 -93.28 29.37 118.05
CA ARG A 329 -94.74 29.14 118.07
C ARG A 329 -95.23 27.89 118.84
N LYS A 330 -94.33 27.15 119.48
CA LYS A 330 -94.61 26.00 120.37
C LYS A 330 -94.12 26.23 121.82
N LYS A 331 -93.69 27.45 122.12
CA LYS A 331 -93.31 27.94 123.46
C LYS A 331 -94.14 29.15 123.90
N GLU A 332 -94.86 29.75 122.96
CA GLU A 332 -96.00 30.64 123.15
C GLU A 332 -97.26 29.79 123.37
#